data_AF-A0A514L8V3-F1
#
_entry.id   AF-A0A514L8V3-F1
#
_cell.length_a   1.000
_cell.length_b   1.000
_cell.length_c   1.000
_cell.angle_alpha   90.00
_cell.angle_beta   90.00
_cell.angle_gamma   90.00
#
_symmetry.space_group_name_H-M   'P 1'
#
loop_
_entity.id
_entity.type
_entity.pdbx_description
1 polymer ?
#
loop_
_entity_poly.entity_id
_entity_poly.type
_entity_poly.pdbx_seq_one_letter_code
_entity_poly.pdbx_strand_id
1 'polypeptide(L)' 'MNFNCVFPDCNYKENNIKEEEFLKHLREEHHSEITSISKKEEISIDMAEMITVSNSKVFINS' A
#
# COMPACT_ATOMS: atom_id res chain seq x y z
N MET A 1 -11.67 -5.15 3.07
CA MET A 1 -10.49 -5.88 2.55
C MET A 1 -9.50 -6.04 3.69
N ASN A 2 -8.59 -7.00 3.60
CA ASN A 2 -7.56 -7.21 4.61
C ASN A 2 -6.23 -6.79 4.02
N PHE A 3 -5.46 -6.00 4.76
CA PHE A 3 -4.18 -5.47 4.32
C PHE A 3 -3.08 -5.77 5.33
N ASN A 4 -1.92 -6.13 4.82
CA ASN A 4 -0.65 -6.19 5.53
C ASN A 4 0.34 -5.33 4.76
N CYS A 5 0.81 -4.24 5.35
CA CYS A 5 1.68 -3.30 4.65
C CYS A 5 2.97 -4.01 4.20
N VAL A 6 3.38 -3.76 2.95
CA VAL A 6 4.55 -4.42 2.34
C VAL A 6 5.87 -3.71 2.66
N PHE A 7 5.83 -2.52 3.23
CA PHE A 7 7.04 -1.81 3.63
C PHE A 7 7.61 -2.42 4.91
N PRO A 8 8.89 -2.84 4.91
CA PRO A 8 9.46 -3.68 5.96
C PRO A 8 9.51 -3.02 7.34
N ASP A 9 9.61 -1.69 7.39
CA ASP A 9 9.65 -0.91 8.63
C ASP A 9 8.24 -0.54 9.14
N CYS A 10 7.18 -0.99 8.45
CA CYS A 10 5.79 -0.70 8.79
C CYS A 10 5.07 -1.93 9.35
N ASN A 11 4.52 -1.79 10.55
CA ASN A 11 3.72 -2.84 11.20
C ASN A 11 2.21 -2.69 10.96
N TYR A 12 1.79 -1.85 10.00
CA TYR A 12 0.37 -1.63 9.71
C TYR A 12 -0.25 -2.91 9.15
N LYS A 13 -1.25 -3.43 9.87
CA LYS A 13 -2.02 -4.61 9.48
C LYS A 13 -3.45 -4.45 9.97
N GLU A 14 -4.38 -4.37 9.03
CA GLU A 14 -5.79 -4.12 9.32
C GLU A 14 -6.70 -5.05 8.53
N ASN A 15 -7.74 -5.54 9.21
CA ASN A 15 -8.74 -6.42 8.62
C ASN A 15 -10.05 -5.66 8.42
N ASN A 16 -10.81 -6.04 7.38
CA ASN A 16 -12.13 -5.47 7.10
C ASN A 16 -12.19 -3.95 6.88
N ILE A 17 -11.10 -3.32 6.42
CA ILE A 17 -11.07 -1.89 6.08
C ILE A 17 -11.39 -1.64 4.60
N LYS A 18 -11.76 -0.41 4.25
CA LYS A 18 -11.88 0.01 2.85
C LYS A 18 -10.49 0.21 2.23
N GLU A 19 -10.41 0.06 0.92
CA GLU A 19 -9.17 0.33 0.18
C GLU A 19 -8.71 1.79 0.33
N GLU A 20 -9.66 2.74 0.35
CA GLU A 20 -9.40 4.16 0.57
C GLU A 20 -8.73 4.44 1.93
N GLU A 21 -9.09 3.70 2.97
CA GLU A 21 -8.46 3.83 4.29
C GLU A 21 -7.00 3.35 4.25
N PHE A 22 -6.71 2.30 3.49
CA PHE A 22 -5.35 1.84 3.28
C PHE A 22 -4.54 2.80 2.40
N LEU A 23 -5.15 3.37 1.36
CA LEU A 23 -4.52 4.41 0.53
C LEU A 23 -4.15 5.65 1.36
N LYS A 24 -5.00 6.04 2.32
CA LYS A 24 -4.68 7.13 3.24
C LYS A 24 -3.42 6.81 4.06
N HIS A 25 -3.32 5.61 4.63
CA HIS A 25 -2.11 5.17 5.34
C HIS A 25 -0.86 5.25 4.44
N LEU A 26 -0.94 4.78 3.20
CA LEU A 26 0.15 4.84 2.24
C LEU A 26 0.60 6.29 1.95
N ARG A 27 -0.35 7.22 1.82
CA ARG A 27 -0.07 8.64 1.57
C ARG A 27 0.47 9.40 2.77
N GLU A 28 0.10 9.00 3.99
CA GLU A 28 0.56 9.66 5.22
C GLU A 28 1.93 9.13 5.67
N GLU A 29 2.12 7.81 5.63
CA GLU A 29 3.29 7.15 6.23
C GLU A 29 4.37 6.75 5.20
N HIS A 30 4.00 6.56 3.92
CA HIS A 30 4.89 5.98 2.91
C HIS A 30 4.97 6.79 1.60
N HIS A 31 4.63 8.08 1.64
CA HIS A 31 4.64 8.93 0.45
C HIS A 31 6.01 8.99 -0.23
N SER A 32 7.09 9.01 0.56
CA SER A 32 8.47 9.09 0.05
C SER A 32 8.86 7.81 -0.69
N GLU A 33 8.50 6.66 -0.16
CA GLU A 33 8.76 5.34 -0.72
C GLU A 33 7.96 5.13 -2.00
N ILE A 34 6.67 5.49 -2.00
CA ILE A 34 5.81 5.42 -3.19
C ILE A 34 6.32 6.34 -4.29
N THR A 35 6.73 7.57 -3.93
CA THR A 35 7.36 8.50 -4.88
C THR A 35 8.67 7.93 -5.45
N SER A 36 9.45 7.24 -4.62
CA SER A 36 10.69 6.59 -5.05
C SER A 36 10.44 5.43 -6.01
N ILE A 37 9.42 4.61 -5.76
CA ILE A 37 8.97 3.54 -6.67
C ILE A 37 8.49 4.13 -8.00
N SER A 38 7.62 5.14 -7.95
CA SER A 38 7.12 5.84 -9.14
C SER A 38 8.25 6.35 -10.03
N LYS A 39 9.26 6.99 -9.45
CA LYS A 39 10.44 7.48 -10.20
C LYS A 39 11.31 6.36 -10.74
N LYS A 40 11.55 5.32 -9.93
CA LYS A 40 12.44 4.20 -10.29
C LYS A 40 11.86 3.37 -11.44
N GLU A 41 10.56 3.11 -11.40
CA GLU A 41 9.86 2.27 -12.37
C GLU A 41 9.28 3.11 -13.54
N GLU A 42 9.51 4.44 -13.56
CA GLU A 42 9.00 5.38 -14.56
C GLU A 42 7.46 5.34 -14.73
N ILE A 43 6.73 5.16 -13.63
CA ILE A 43 5.25 5.10 -13.59
C ILE A 43 4.65 6.28 -12.82
N SER A 44 3.35 6.52 -12.96
CA SER A 44 2.65 7.52 -12.14
C SER A 44 2.59 7.11 -10.67
N ILE A 45 2.46 8.10 -9.77
CA ILE A 45 2.26 7.87 -8.34
C ILE A 45 1.03 6.99 -8.10
N ASP A 46 -0.08 7.28 -8.80
CA ASP A 46 -1.31 6.48 -8.69
C ASP A 46 -1.09 5.01 -9.05
N MET A 47 -0.26 4.73 -10.06
CA MET A 47 0.05 3.36 -10.44
C MET A 47 0.94 2.67 -9.38
N ALA A 48 1.89 3.40 -8.79
CA ALA A 48 2.70 2.90 -7.68
C ALA A 48 1.84 2.62 -6.43
N GLU A 49 0.86 3.48 -6.12
CA GLU A 49 -0.14 3.23 -5.07
C GLU A 49 -0.93 1.95 -5.36
N MET A 50 -1.50 1.79 -6.55
CA MET A 50 -2.28 0.61 -6.94
C MET A 50 -1.48 -0.69 -6.85
N ILE A 51 -0.22 -0.69 -7.28
CA ILE A 51 0.69 -1.84 -7.15
C ILE A 51 0.92 -2.17 -5.67
N THR A 52 1.17 -1.15 -4.85
CA THR A 52 1.41 -1.31 -3.41
C THR A 52 0.17 -1.86 -2.69
N VAL A 53 -1.02 -1.33 -2.99
CA VAL A 53 -2.32 -1.83 -2.50
C VAL A 53 -2.49 -3.30 -2.88
N SER A 54 -2.25 -3.65 -4.15
CA SER A 54 -2.40 -5.02 -4.64
C SER A 54 -1.49 -6.00 -3.91
N ASN A 55 -0.23 -5.61 -3.69
CA ASN A 55 0.76 -6.43 -2.99
C ASN A 55 0.48 -6.54 -1.47
N SER A 56 -0.21 -5.55 -0.90
CA SER A 56 -0.55 -5.51 0.52
C SER A 56 -1.82 -6.29 0.85
N LYS A 57 -2.62 -6.66 -0.16
CA LYS A 57 -3.91 -7.34 0.04
C LYS A 57 -3.69 -8.80 0.44
N VAL A 58 -4.32 -9.22 1.53
CA VAL A 58 -4.24 -10.61 2.02
C VAL A 58 -5.60 -11.30 1.95
N PHE A 59 -5.59 -12.57 1.53
CA PHE A 59 -6.76 -13.44 1.59
C PHE A 59 -6.68 -14.25 2.88
N ILE A 60 -7.67 -14.09 3.75
CA ILE A 60 -7.84 -14.98 4.89
C ILE A 60 -8.61 -16.19 4.34
N ASN A 61 -7.96 -17.34 4.22
CA ASN A 61 -8.68 -18.59 3.99
C ASN A 61 -9.50 -18.87 5.24
N SER A 62 -10.83 -18.87 5.09
CA SER A 62 -11.77 -19.35 6.12
C SER A 62 -11.57 -20.83 6.43
#